data_AF-A0A379EDU2-F1
#
_entry.id   AF-A0A379EDU2-F1
#
_cell.length_a   1.000
_cell.length_b   1.000
_cell.length_c   1.000
_cell.angle_alpha   90.00
_cell.angle_beta   90.00
_cell.angle_gamma   90.00
#
_symmetry.space_group_name_H-M   'P 1'
#
loop_
_entity.id
_entity.type
_entity.pdbx_description
1 polymer ?
#
loop_
_entity_poly.entity_id
_entity_poly.type
_entity_poly.pdbx_seq_one_letter_code
_entity_poly.pdbx_strand_id
1 'polypeptide(L)'
;MKIEIESIVCNWANEVPHIFVRVINAITLSTNKEELKDAIHKIAEETELDKFFVYGYGKHHFWLTHRRLSNGEPMERRLLMAKF
;
A
#
# COMPACT_ATOMS: atom_id res chain seq x y z
N MET A 1 8.15 7.39 9.08
CA MET A 1 8.08 5.90 9.22
C MET A 1 9.20 5.24 8.41
N LYS A 2 9.66 4.03 8.75
CA LYS A 2 10.69 3.31 7.94
C LYS A 2 10.03 2.32 6.98
N ILE A 3 10.20 2.52 5.68
CA ILE A 3 9.68 1.65 4.61
C ILE A 3 10.71 0.57 4.25
N GLU A 4 10.24 -0.65 4.06
CA GLU A 4 10.99 -1.78 3.52
C GLU A 4 10.18 -2.37 2.36
N ILE A 5 10.74 -2.34 1.15
CA ILE A 5 10.15 -2.98 -0.04
C ILE A 5 10.65 -4.43 -0.04
N GLU A 6 9.72 -5.37 0.11
CA GLU A 6 9.99 -6.79 0.32
C GLU A 6 9.81 -7.64 -0.95
N SER A 7 9.22 -7.06 -2.01
CA SER A 7 8.98 -7.74 -3.28
C SER A 7 8.95 -6.78 -4.47
N ILE A 8 8.84 -7.33 -5.68
CA ILE A 8 8.77 -6.58 -6.93
C ILE A 8 7.42 -5.88 -7.06
N VAL A 9 7.43 -4.63 -7.51
CA VAL A 9 6.21 -3.89 -7.88
C VAL A 9 5.75 -4.34 -9.28
N CYS A 10 4.61 -5.00 -9.35
CA CYS A 10 4.05 -5.53 -10.59
C CYS A 10 3.19 -4.48 -11.30
N ASN A 11 3.75 -3.84 -12.34
CA ASN A 11 3.04 -2.83 -13.13
C ASN A 11 2.16 -3.44 -14.25
N TRP A 12 1.11 -4.15 -13.87
CA TRP A 12 0.19 -4.79 -14.83
C TRP A 12 -0.95 -3.89 -15.31
N ALA A 13 -1.14 -2.72 -14.68
CA ALA A 13 -2.14 -1.73 -15.05
C ALA A 13 -1.57 -0.32 -14.86
N ASN A 14 -1.96 0.63 -15.72
CA ASN A 14 -1.37 1.97 -15.78
C ASN A 14 -1.54 2.77 -14.48
N GLU A 15 -2.53 2.43 -13.68
CA GLU A 15 -2.87 3.06 -12.40
C GLU A 15 -1.92 2.61 -11.27
N VAL A 16 -1.34 1.41 -11.37
CA VAL A 16 -0.55 0.79 -10.31
C VAL A 16 0.64 1.66 -9.87
N PRO A 17 1.50 2.18 -10.77
CA PRO A 17 2.65 2.98 -10.36
C PRO A 17 2.23 4.29 -9.70
N HIS A 18 1.16 4.93 -10.21
CA HIS A 18 0.63 6.15 -9.65
C HIS A 18 0.14 5.92 -8.21
N ILE A 19 -0.68 4.89 -8.00
CA ILE A 19 -1.23 4.56 -6.69
C ILE A 19 -0.09 4.20 -5.72
N PHE A 20 0.88 3.40 -6.18
CA PHE A 20 2.01 2.99 -5.37
C PHE A 20 2.85 4.19 -4.88
N VAL A 21 3.18 5.13 -5.76
CA VAL A 21 3.90 6.36 -5.38
C VAL A 21 3.11 7.17 -4.35
N ARG A 22 1.77 7.27 -4.48
CA ARG A 22 0.94 7.95 -3.48
C ARG A 22 1.01 7.28 -2.11
N VAL A 23 1.01 5.94 -2.06
CA VAL A 23 1.14 5.19 -0.81
C VAL A 23 2.53 5.41 -0.18
N ILE A 24 3.61 5.37 -0.97
CA ILE A 24 4.96 5.68 -0.48
C ILE A 24 5.04 7.09 0.09
N ASN A 25 4.44 8.08 -0.60
CA ASN A 25 4.39 9.46 -0.12
C ASN A 25 3.60 9.57 1.19
N ALA A 26 2.43 8.93 1.30
CA ALA A 26 1.66 8.89 2.54
C ALA A 26 2.51 8.35 3.70
N ILE A 27 3.17 7.20 3.52
CA ILE A 27 4.02 6.62 4.57
C ILE A 27 5.22 7.52 4.92
N THR A 28 5.81 8.18 3.92
CA THR A 28 6.98 9.04 4.13
C THR A 28 6.62 10.31 4.88
N LEU A 29 5.44 10.88 4.60
CA LEU A 29 4.99 12.16 5.16
C LEU A 29 4.25 12.03 6.49
N SER A 30 3.65 10.89 6.78
CA SER A 30 2.96 10.66 8.06
C SER A 30 3.93 10.51 9.23
N THR A 31 3.60 11.17 10.34
CA THR A 31 4.40 11.14 11.58
C THR A 31 3.93 10.07 12.56
N ASN A 32 2.67 9.63 12.45
CA ASN A 32 2.05 8.62 13.32
C ASN A 32 1.06 7.73 12.54
N LYS A 33 0.58 6.67 13.21
CA LYS A 33 -0.28 5.65 12.60
C LYS A 33 -1.62 6.22 12.13
N GLU A 34 -2.18 7.15 12.89
CA GLU A 34 -3.48 7.78 12.65
C GLU A 34 -3.42 8.64 11.38
N GLU A 35 -2.41 9.50 11.24
CA GLU A 35 -2.15 10.27 10.03
C GLU A 35 -1.96 9.39 8.79
N LEU A 36 -1.24 8.27 8.93
CA LEU A 36 -1.09 7.32 7.82
C LEU A 36 -2.44 6.72 7.44
N LYS A 37 -3.25 6.34 8.44
CA LYS A 37 -4.56 5.73 8.20
C LYS A 37 -5.47 6.68 7.42
N ASP A 38 -5.50 7.95 7.80
CA ASP A 38 -6.30 8.98 7.13
C ASP A 38 -5.79 9.22 5.70
N ALA A 39 -4.47 9.30 5.50
CA ALA A 39 -3.88 9.48 4.18
C ALA A 39 -4.18 8.30 3.24
N ILE A 40 -4.05 7.06 3.72
CA ILE A 40 -4.38 5.84 2.95
C ILE A 40 -5.89 5.78 2.65
N HIS A 41 -6.74 6.15 3.61
CA HIS A 41 -8.18 6.20 3.39
C HIS A 41 -8.53 7.17 2.26
N LYS A 42 -7.96 8.38 2.26
CA LYS A 42 -8.13 9.36 1.19
C LYS A 42 -7.60 8.86 -0.16
N ILE A 43 -6.48 8.13 -0.18
CA ILE A 43 -5.97 7.51 -1.42
C ILE A 43 -6.96 6.46 -1.94
N ALA A 44 -7.57 5.67 -1.05
CA ALA A 44 -8.58 4.68 -1.44
C ALA A 44 -9.87 5.32 -1.98
N GLU A 45 -10.27 6.49 -1.48
CA GLU A 45 -11.42 7.24 -2.01
C GLU A 45 -11.15 7.86 -3.39
N GLU A 46 -9.92 8.33 -3.62
CA GLU A 46 -9.55 9.05 -4.85
C GLU A 46 -8.99 8.15 -5.95
N THR A 47 -8.73 6.87 -5.68
CA THR A 47 -8.10 5.93 -6.61
C THR A 47 -8.68 4.53 -6.49
N GLU A 48 -8.39 3.65 -7.44
CA GLU A 48 -8.75 2.23 -7.34
C GLU A 48 -7.75 1.42 -6.48
N LEU A 49 -7.29 1.95 -5.35
CA LEU A 49 -6.29 1.29 -4.48
C LEU A 49 -6.68 -0.16 -4.15
N ASP A 50 -7.92 -0.36 -3.71
CA ASP A 50 -8.43 -1.66 -3.25
C ASP A 50 -8.59 -2.70 -4.37
N LYS A 51 -8.61 -2.26 -5.63
CA LYS A 51 -8.63 -3.15 -6.81
C LYS A 51 -7.28 -3.82 -7.05
N PHE A 52 -6.19 -3.08 -6.81
CA PHE A 52 -4.83 -3.52 -7.14
C PHE A 52 -4.03 -3.98 -5.92
N PHE A 53 -4.44 -3.58 -4.72
CA PHE A 53 -3.69 -3.86 -3.50
C PHE A 53 -4.59 -4.32 -2.35
N VAL A 54 -3.97 -5.00 -1.40
CA VAL A 54 -4.53 -5.30 -0.08
C VAL A 54 -3.54 -4.80 0.96
N TYR A 55 -4.06 -4.19 2.02
CA TYR A 55 -3.23 -3.65 3.09
C TYR A 55 -3.87 -3.84 4.45
N GLY A 56 -3.07 -3.64 5.48
CA GLY A 56 -3.52 -3.72 6.86
C GLY A 56 -2.58 -3.05 7.84
N TYR A 57 -3.06 -2.91 9.07
CA TYR A 57 -2.34 -2.27 10.16
C TYR A 57 -2.13 -3.26 11.29
N GLY A 58 -0.87 -3.53 11.60
CA GLY A 58 -0.48 -4.20 12.84
C GLY A 58 -0.39 -3.22 14.02
N LYS A 59 0.13 -3.72 15.14
CA LYS A 59 0.40 -2.92 16.33
C LYS A 59 1.48 -1.86 16.09
N HIS A 60 2.50 -2.20 15.31
CA HIS A 60 3.71 -1.37 15.10
C HIS A 60 4.10 -1.22 13.61
N HIS A 61 3.23 -1.63 12.69
CA HIS A 61 3.53 -1.54 11.27
C HIS A 61 2.28 -1.45 10.40
N PHE A 62 2.45 -0.90 9.21
CA PHE A 62 1.57 -1.03 8.05
C PHE A 62 2.17 -2.04 7.07
N TRP A 63 1.33 -2.79 6.37
CA TRP A 63 1.77 -3.68 5.29
C TRP A 63 0.87 -3.53 4.07
N LEU A 64 1.44 -3.80 2.90
CA LEU A 64 0.76 -3.74 1.60
C LEU A 64 1.21 -4.94 0.75
N THR A 65 0.30 -5.56 0.02
CA THR A 65 0.57 -6.57 -1.01
C THR A 65 -0.27 -6.30 -2.25
N HIS A 66 0.15 -6.84 -3.39
CA HIS A 66 -0.64 -6.80 -4.62
C HIS A 66 -1.84 -7.74 -4.54
N ARG A 67 -2.92 -7.40 -5.26
CA ARG A 67 -3.95 -8.35 -5.67
C ARG A 67 -3.59 -8.96 -7.02
N ARG A 68 -3.90 -10.24 -7.20
CA ARG A 68 -3.80 -10.94 -8.49
C ARG A 68 -4.92 -10.44 -9.40
N LEU A 69 -4.59 -10.02 -10.63
CA LEU A 69 -5.61 -9.59 -11.60
C LEU A 69 -6.58 -10.71 -12.01
N SER A 70 -6.14 -11.97 -11.93
CA SER A 70 -6.93 -13.12 -12.36
C SER A 70 -8.14 -13.42 -11.46
N ASN A 71 -8.03 -13.17 -10.16
CA ASN A 71 -9.04 -13.60 -9.18
C ASN A 71 -9.19 -12.67 -7.97
N GLY A 72 -8.45 -11.55 -7.91
CA GLY A 72 -8.52 -10.58 -6.81
C GLY A 72 -7.85 -11.04 -5.51
N GLU A 73 -7.32 -12.26 -5.46
CA GLU A 73 -6.66 -12.80 -4.27
C GLU A 73 -5.34 -12.06 -3.98
N PRO A 74 -4.98 -11.85 -2.71
CA PRO A 74 -3.68 -11.29 -2.35
C PRO A 74 -2.51 -12.14 -2.88
N MET A 75 -1.41 -11.49 -3.25
CA MET A 75 -0.14 -12.17 -3.49
C MET A 75 0.46 -12.64 -2.15
N GLU A 76 1.06 -13.83 -2.16
CA GLU A 76 1.59 -14.48 -0.95
C GLU A 76 2.69 -13.67 -0.27
N ARG A 77 3.54 -13.01 -1.07
CA ARG A 77 4.61 -12.14 -0.56
C ARG A 77 4.09 -10.72 -0.45
N ARG A 78 4.31 -10.11 0.73
CA ARG A 78 4.09 -8.68 0.93
C ARG A 78 4.94 -7.89 -0.06
N LEU A 79 4.38 -6.79 -0.53
CA LEU A 79 5.08 -5.84 -1.37
C LEU A 79 5.97 -4.93 -0.53
N LEU A 80 5.40 -4.38 0.54
CA LEU A 80 6.14 -3.55 1.48
C LEU A 80 5.60 -3.64 2.89
N MET A 81 6.44 -3.20 3.82
CA MET A 81 6.11 -2.97 5.22
C MET A 81 6.63 -1.61 5.64
N ALA A 82 5.87 -0.90 6.46
CA ALA A 82 6.29 0.36 7.07
C ALA A 82 6.18 0.28 8.59
N LYS A 83 7.30 0.50 9.29
CA LYS A 83 7.33 0.49 10.77
C LYS A 83 7.08 1.90 11.31
N PHE A 84 6.18 1.98 12.30
CA PHE A 84 5.86 3.21 13.05
C PHE A 84 6.89 3.44 14.14
#